data_AF-A0A4S8HFV7-F1
#
_entry.id   AF-A0A4S8HFV7-F1
#
_cell.length_a   1.000
_cell.length_b   1.000
_cell.length_c   1.000
_cell.angle_alpha   90.00
_cell.angle_beta   90.00
_cell.angle_gamma   90.00
#
_symmetry.space_group_name_H-M   'P 1'
#
loop_
_entity.id
_entity.type
_entity.pdbx_description
1 polymer ?
#
loop_
_entity_poly.entity_id
_entity_poly.type
_entity_poly.pdbx_seq_one_letter_code
_entity_poly.pdbx_strand_id
1 'polypeptide(L)'
;MTGKSFGNLSMAECRTASDAILSEANKHWENAQAAATHQQDYGYAISMMIISSEELVKGTILFLDSLGFKLRNLKGMKALFKSHTMRYLVVYIMYAMGLLMDELKGFILLLQSNPTLIMEWMVMYKKDDPDFTRLLKYYGIKKVNQFKREFHWFSKVDKLRQNGFYSDYDEFLIVPSDLTLEDYNHARERFSKAKDICIGLIASIREGNPEFKNFIEQTMNDMKTKGRYTSIENWLEQLKSYKNDPFALTLAYLSNPHTFQQTTVPPSKQTPD
;
A
#
# COMPACT_ATOMS: atom_id res chain seq x y z
N MET A 1 -22.68 19.66 -12.82
CA MET A 1 -22.61 18.22 -13.12
C MET A 1 -23.48 17.46 -12.11
N THR A 2 -24.78 17.35 -12.36
CA THR A 2 -25.72 16.73 -11.41
C THR A 2 -25.99 15.28 -11.83
N GLY A 3 -25.66 14.32 -10.96
CA GLY A 3 -26.03 12.90 -11.12
C GLY A 3 -24.87 11.89 -11.27
N LYS A 4 -23.61 12.33 -11.38
CA LYS A 4 -22.46 11.41 -11.41
C LYS A 4 -21.91 11.17 -10.01
N SER A 5 -21.63 9.91 -9.71
CA SER A 5 -21.05 9.45 -8.45
C SER A 5 -19.72 8.77 -8.73
N PHE A 6 -18.90 8.61 -7.71
CA PHE A 6 -17.61 7.94 -7.82
C PHE A 6 -17.69 6.56 -8.52
N GLY A 7 -18.80 5.84 -8.38
CA GLY A 7 -18.99 4.51 -8.98
C GLY A 7 -19.41 4.49 -10.45
N ASN A 8 -19.72 5.63 -11.08
CA ASN A 8 -20.25 5.65 -12.45
C ASN A 8 -19.46 6.53 -13.45
N LEU A 9 -18.25 6.98 -13.08
CA LEU A 9 -17.37 7.68 -14.03
C LEU A 9 -16.93 6.74 -15.17
N SER A 10 -16.96 7.25 -16.40
CA SER A 10 -16.35 6.60 -17.57
C SER A 10 -14.82 6.58 -17.48
N MET A 11 -14.14 5.84 -18.37
CA MET A 11 -12.67 5.77 -18.38
C MET A 11 -12.01 7.15 -18.58
N ALA A 12 -12.53 7.97 -19.50
CA ALA A 12 -12.02 9.32 -19.72
C ALA A 12 -12.23 10.22 -18.49
N GLU A 13 -13.39 10.11 -17.84
CA GLU A 13 -13.67 10.86 -16.61
C GLU A 13 -12.81 10.41 -15.43
N CYS A 14 -12.50 9.11 -15.36
CA CYS A 14 -11.51 8.58 -14.41
C CYS A 14 -10.15 9.20 -14.62
N ARG A 15 -9.72 9.38 -15.87
CA ARG A 15 -8.45 10.04 -16.17
C ARG A 15 -8.45 11.48 -15.65
N THR A 16 -9.47 12.26 -15.99
CA THR A 16 -9.60 13.66 -15.53
C THR A 16 -9.66 13.75 -14.00
N ALA A 17 -10.47 12.92 -13.36
CA ALA A 17 -10.59 12.90 -11.90
C ALA A 17 -9.28 12.45 -11.22
N SER A 18 -8.60 11.46 -11.79
CA SER A 18 -7.28 11.03 -11.34
C SER A 18 -6.28 12.17 -11.41
N ASP A 19 -6.21 12.90 -12.53
CA ASP A 19 -5.26 14.00 -12.69
C ASP A 19 -5.49 15.12 -11.67
N ALA A 20 -6.75 15.48 -11.42
CA ALA A 20 -7.11 16.46 -10.40
C ALA A 20 -6.72 16.00 -8.99
N ILE A 21 -7.05 14.76 -8.61
CA ILE A 21 -6.74 14.21 -7.27
C ILE A 21 -5.24 14.07 -7.06
N LEU A 22 -4.48 13.65 -8.08
CA LEU A 22 -3.02 13.54 -8.00
C LEU A 22 -2.37 14.93 -7.87
N SER A 23 -2.93 15.96 -8.50
CA SER A 23 -2.48 17.33 -8.32
C SER A 23 -2.67 17.80 -6.88
N GLU A 24 -3.85 17.54 -6.28
CA GLU A 24 -4.11 17.85 -4.87
C GLU A 24 -3.21 17.06 -3.92
N ALA A 25 -3.01 15.76 -4.19
CA ALA A 25 -2.07 14.93 -3.43
C ALA A 25 -0.66 15.57 -3.41
N ASN A 26 -0.19 16.10 -4.55
CA ASN A 26 1.10 16.76 -4.61
C ASN A 26 1.13 18.08 -3.82
N LYS A 27 0.08 18.90 -3.92
CA LYS A 27 -0.03 20.14 -3.12
C LYS A 27 0.02 19.85 -1.63
N HIS A 28 -0.70 18.82 -1.16
CA HIS A 28 -0.64 18.41 0.25
C HIS A 28 0.77 18.00 0.67
N TRP A 29 1.50 17.30 -0.19
CA TRP A 29 2.90 16.92 0.06
C TRP A 29 3.84 18.13 0.14
N GLU A 30 3.70 19.08 -0.77
CA GLU A 30 4.48 20.32 -0.78
C GLU A 30 4.19 21.18 0.46
N ASN A 31 2.92 21.32 0.81
CA ASN A 31 2.49 22.01 2.03
C ASN A 31 3.06 21.33 3.29
N ALA A 32 3.07 20.00 3.34
CA ALA A 32 3.67 19.27 4.44
C ALA A 32 5.17 19.55 4.58
N GLN A 33 5.91 19.56 3.47
CA GLN A 33 7.34 19.91 3.48
C GLN A 33 7.54 21.34 3.96
N ALA A 34 6.77 22.30 3.43
CA ALA A 34 6.86 23.70 3.81
C ALA A 34 6.57 23.94 5.30
N ALA A 35 5.57 23.26 5.86
CA ALA A 35 5.24 23.33 7.29
C ALA A 35 6.41 22.83 8.16
N ALA A 36 7.01 21.70 7.80
CA ALA A 36 8.16 21.16 8.55
C ALA A 36 9.42 22.04 8.43
N THR A 37 9.71 22.58 7.23
CA THR A 37 10.97 23.31 6.99
C THR A 37 10.92 24.77 7.42
N HIS A 38 9.78 25.44 7.25
CA HIS A 38 9.69 26.90 7.49
C HIS A 38 9.01 27.24 8.82
N GLN A 39 8.08 26.41 9.28
CA GLN A 39 7.28 26.68 10.48
C GLN A 39 7.69 25.77 11.64
N GLN A 40 8.46 24.71 11.36
CA GLN A 40 8.78 23.64 12.31
C GLN A 40 7.52 23.00 12.93
N ASP A 41 6.41 23.05 12.19
CA ASP A 41 5.14 22.44 12.60
C ASP A 41 5.09 21.00 12.10
N TYR A 42 5.70 20.11 12.88
CA TYR A 42 5.84 18.69 12.55
C TYR A 42 4.50 17.95 12.61
N GLY A 43 3.62 18.30 13.55
CA GLY A 43 2.30 17.69 13.66
C GLY A 43 1.44 17.94 12.42
N TYR A 44 1.35 19.21 12.00
CA TYR A 44 0.62 19.58 10.79
C TYR A 44 1.27 18.95 9.55
N ALA A 45 2.61 18.97 9.46
CA ALA A 45 3.33 18.38 8.35
C ALA A 45 3.07 16.86 8.20
N ILE A 46 3.12 16.10 9.30
CA ILE A 46 2.81 14.66 9.30
C ILE A 46 1.39 14.42 8.79
N SER A 47 0.43 15.17 9.32
CA SER A 47 -0.99 15.01 8.96
C SER A 47 -1.25 15.32 7.49
N MET A 48 -0.59 16.35 6.95
CA MET A 48 -0.65 16.68 5.52
C MET A 48 0.01 15.62 4.62
N MET A 49 1.10 14.97 5.06
CA MET A 49 1.67 13.81 4.34
C MET A 49 0.71 12.61 4.31
N ILE A 50 -0.01 12.38 5.41
CA ILE A 50 -1.02 11.32 5.50
C ILE A 50 -2.17 11.62 4.51
N ILE A 51 -2.70 12.84 4.51
CA ILE A 51 -3.74 13.26 3.54
C ILE A 51 -3.23 13.11 2.10
N SER A 52 -2.02 13.58 1.82
CA SER A 52 -1.39 13.41 0.51
C SER A 52 -1.39 11.95 0.06
N SER A 53 -1.03 11.03 0.95
CA SER A 53 -1.00 9.60 0.67
C SER A 53 -2.40 9.02 0.45
N GLU A 54 -3.41 9.50 1.17
CA GLU A 54 -4.80 9.11 0.93
C GLU A 54 -5.32 9.54 -0.45
N GLU A 55 -5.05 10.79 -0.84
CA GLU A 55 -5.37 11.29 -2.18
C GLU A 55 -4.62 10.51 -3.25
N LEU A 56 -3.35 10.21 -3.02
CA LEU A 56 -2.53 9.43 -3.95
C LEU A 56 -3.14 8.05 -4.22
N VAL A 57 -3.54 7.31 -3.18
CA VAL A 57 -4.23 6.01 -3.32
C VAL A 57 -5.50 6.14 -4.16
N LYS A 58 -6.33 7.15 -3.90
CA LYS A 58 -7.57 7.40 -4.65
C LYS A 58 -7.27 7.72 -6.12
N GLY A 59 -6.29 8.60 -6.36
CA GLY A 59 -5.81 8.97 -7.68
C GLY A 59 -5.29 7.77 -8.45
N THR A 60 -4.45 6.93 -7.85
CA THR A 60 -3.92 5.71 -8.49
C THR A 60 -5.02 4.73 -8.88
N ILE A 61 -6.03 4.51 -8.04
CA ILE A 61 -7.15 3.61 -8.40
C ILE A 61 -7.94 4.17 -9.60
N LEU A 62 -8.23 5.47 -9.61
CA LEU A 62 -8.90 6.11 -10.75
C LEU A 62 -8.04 6.08 -12.01
N PHE A 63 -6.72 6.25 -11.88
CA PHE A 63 -5.79 6.12 -12.98
C PHE A 63 -5.86 4.72 -13.59
N LEU A 64 -5.77 3.66 -12.79
CA LEU A 64 -5.89 2.28 -13.26
C LEU A 64 -7.27 2.02 -13.90
N ASP A 65 -8.35 2.57 -13.35
CA ASP A 65 -9.67 2.47 -13.96
C ASP A 65 -9.78 3.20 -15.30
N SER A 66 -9.03 4.29 -15.49
CA SER A 66 -8.93 4.96 -16.79
C SER A 66 -8.26 4.08 -17.86
N LEU A 67 -7.50 3.06 -17.46
CA LEU A 67 -6.89 2.06 -18.33
C LEU A 67 -7.81 0.84 -18.54
N GLY A 68 -8.93 0.75 -17.82
CA GLY A 68 -9.94 -0.30 -18.02
C GLY A 68 -9.93 -1.44 -17.01
N PHE A 69 -9.21 -1.30 -15.88
CA PHE A 69 -9.23 -2.31 -14.79
C PHE A 69 -10.59 -2.40 -14.08
N LYS A 70 -11.38 -1.34 -14.03
CA LYS A 70 -12.72 -1.32 -13.40
C LYS A 70 -12.73 -1.74 -11.91
N LEU A 71 -11.65 -1.45 -11.18
CA LEU A 71 -11.45 -1.69 -9.76
C LEU A 71 -12.57 -1.10 -8.90
N ARG A 72 -13.09 0.08 -9.26
CA ARG A 72 -14.19 0.74 -8.51
C ARG A 72 -15.48 -0.07 -8.48
N ASN A 73 -15.67 -0.97 -9.44
CA ASN A 73 -16.87 -1.81 -9.55
C ASN A 73 -16.77 -3.09 -8.71
N LEU A 74 -15.59 -3.38 -8.14
CA LEU A 74 -15.39 -4.55 -7.30
C LEU A 74 -16.18 -4.41 -6.00
N LYS A 75 -16.74 -5.53 -5.53
CA LYS A 75 -17.33 -5.63 -4.19
C LYS A 75 -16.29 -5.24 -3.12
N GLY A 76 -16.74 -4.58 -2.06
CA GLY A 76 -15.87 -4.05 -1.01
C GLY A 76 -15.10 -2.76 -1.37
N MET A 77 -14.87 -2.43 -2.64
CA MET A 77 -14.02 -1.29 -3.02
C MET A 77 -14.52 0.06 -2.50
N LYS A 78 -15.84 0.23 -2.38
CA LYS A 78 -16.43 1.44 -1.76
C LYS A 78 -15.92 1.70 -0.34
N ALA A 79 -15.53 0.66 0.40
CA ALA A 79 -14.98 0.81 1.75
C ALA A 79 -13.63 1.54 1.74
N LEU A 80 -12.77 1.30 0.74
CA LEU A 80 -11.49 1.98 0.59
C LEU A 80 -11.66 3.50 0.40
N PHE A 81 -12.71 3.93 -0.29
CA PHE A 81 -13.00 5.36 -0.47
C PHE A 81 -13.65 6.02 0.75
N LYS A 82 -14.29 5.23 1.63
CA LYS A 82 -14.95 5.75 2.84
C LYS A 82 -14.07 5.67 4.10
N SER A 83 -13.19 4.68 4.18
CA SER A 83 -12.36 4.41 5.35
C SER A 83 -10.92 4.87 5.13
N HIS A 84 -10.45 5.74 6.03
CA HIS A 84 -9.05 6.16 6.09
C HIS A 84 -8.12 5.00 6.41
N THR A 85 -8.50 4.12 7.35
CA THR A 85 -7.69 2.97 7.77
C THR A 85 -7.46 1.97 6.63
N MET A 86 -8.47 1.76 5.77
CA MET A 86 -8.30 0.96 4.55
C MET A 86 -7.29 1.58 3.58
N ARG A 87 -7.28 2.91 3.44
CA ARG A 87 -6.26 3.58 2.62
C ARG A 87 -4.87 3.42 3.22
N TYR A 88 -4.71 3.54 4.54
CA TYR A 88 -3.41 3.33 5.18
C TYR A 88 -2.87 1.91 4.98
N LEU A 89 -3.74 0.89 4.95
CA LEU A 89 -3.33 -0.47 4.61
C LEU A 89 -2.79 -0.55 3.17
N VAL A 90 -3.42 0.14 2.21
CA VAL A 90 -2.92 0.21 0.84
C VAL A 90 -1.61 0.98 0.77
N VAL A 91 -1.46 2.09 1.50
CA VAL A 91 -0.19 2.83 1.59
C VAL A 91 0.91 1.92 2.18
N TYR A 92 0.61 1.12 3.19
CA TYR A 92 1.54 0.12 3.73
C TYR A 92 1.97 -0.89 2.65
N ILE A 93 1.03 -1.41 1.85
CA ILE A 93 1.36 -2.33 0.74
C ILE A 93 2.32 -1.65 -0.25
N MET A 94 2.06 -0.39 -0.62
CA MET A 94 2.93 0.37 -1.52
C MET A 94 4.32 0.61 -0.89
N TYR A 95 4.38 0.95 0.39
CA TYR A 95 5.63 1.06 1.13
C TYR A 95 6.41 -0.27 1.15
N ALA A 96 5.73 -1.39 1.42
CA ALA A 96 6.35 -2.71 1.46
C ALA A 96 6.88 -3.14 0.09
N MET A 97 6.16 -2.82 -1.00
CA MET A 97 6.67 -2.97 -2.37
C MET A 97 7.94 -2.14 -2.59
N GLY A 98 7.98 -0.91 -2.08
CA GLY A 98 9.18 -0.06 -2.12
C GLY A 98 10.38 -0.67 -1.40
N LEU A 99 10.19 -1.27 -0.22
CA LEU A 99 11.27 -1.99 0.48
C LEU A 99 11.83 -3.14 -0.36
N LEU A 100 10.96 -3.92 -1.00
CA LEU A 100 11.37 -5.02 -1.88
C LEU A 100 12.07 -4.50 -3.14
N MET A 101 11.63 -3.37 -3.68
CA MET A 101 12.27 -2.75 -4.85
C MET A 101 13.67 -2.24 -4.56
N ASP A 102 13.91 -1.65 -3.38
CA ASP A 102 15.26 -1.24 -2.98
C ASP A 102 16.22 -2.43 -2.90
N GLU A 103 15.73 -3.56 -2.38
CA GLU A 103 16.49 -4.81 -2.34
C GLU A 103 16.75 -5.37 -3.72
N LEU A 104 15.74 -5.38 -4.60
CA LEU A 104 15.89 -5.82 -5.97
C LEU A 104 16.92 -4.96 -6.71
N LYS A 105 16.90 -3.63 -6.51
CA LYS A 105 17.89 -2.71 -7.06
C LYS A 105 19.28 -3.02 -6.53
N GLY A 106 19.43 -3.21 -5.22
CA GLY A 106 20.70 -3.59 -4.60
C GLY A 106 21.22 -4.93 -5.15
N PHE A 107 20.34 -5.90 -5.33
CA PHE A 107 20.65 -7.18 -5.95
C PHE A 107 21.13 -7.00 -7.39
N ILE A 108 20.40 -6.26 -8.22
CA ILE A 108 20.81 -5.98 -9.61
C ILE A 108 22.20 -5.33 -9.67
N LEU A 109 22.48 -4.35 -8.80
CA LEU A 109 23.80 -3.71 -8.73
C LEU A 109 24.89 -4.70 -8.33
N LEU A 110 24.60 -5.59 -7.37
CA LEU A 110 25.51 -6.65 -6.97
C LEU A 110 25.82 -7.58 -8.14
N LEU A 111 24.80 -7.98 -8.93
CA LEU A 111 24.98 -8.82 -10.11
C LEU A 111 25.82 -8.15 -11.20
N GLN A 112 25.64 -6.85 -11.40
CA GLN A 112 26.45 -6.08 -12.34
C GLN A 112 27.92 -6.05 -11.90
N SER A 113 28.17 -5.95 -10.59
CA SER A 113 29.52 -5.96 -10.03
C SER A 113 30.18 -7.34 -9.96
N ASN A 114 29.37 -8.41 -9.83
CA ASN A 114 29.83 -9.80 -9.75
C ASN A 114 28.87 -10.74 -10.49
N PRO A 115 29.03 -10.91 -11.81
CA PRO A 115 28.13 -11.71 -12.62
C PRO A 115 28.13 -13.22 -12.29
N THR A 116 29.22 -13.75 -11.71
CA THR A 116 29.30 -15.19 -11.37
C THR A 116 28.55 -15.54 -10.09
N LEU A 117 28.19 -14.54 -9.28
CA LEU A 117 27.56 -14.73 -7.98
C LEU A 117 26.24 -15.52 -8.06
N ILE A 118 25.40 -15.31 -9.08
CA ILE A 118 24.16 -16.09 -9.26
C ILE A 118 24.46 -17.56 -9.49
N MET A 119 25.49 -17.87 -10.28
CA MET A 119 25.87 -19.24 -10.57
C MET A 119 26.35 -19.93 -9.29
N GLU A 120 27.16 -19.25 -8.48
CA GLU A 120 27.61 -19.73 -7.17
C GLU A 120 26.42 -19.97 -6.23
N TRP A 121 25.48 -19.02 -6.13
CA TRP A 121 24.29 -19.16 -5.29
C TRP A 121 23.35 -20.28 -5.76
N MET A 122 23.18 -20.46 -7.07
CA MET A 122 22.40 -21.57 -7.62
C MET A 122 23.05 -22.92 -7.32
N VAL A 123 24.38 -23.02 -7.38
CA VAL A 123 25.11 -24.24 -7.02
C VAL A 123 24.93 -24.54 -5.52
N MET A 124 25.07 -23.55 -4.65
CA MET A 124 24.84 -23.71 -3.20
C MET A 124 23.39 -24.13 -2.90
N TYR A 125 22.40 -23.51 -3.55
CA TYR A 125 21.00 -23.87 -3.40
C TYR A 125 20.72 -25.32 -3.86
N LYS A 126 21.21 -25.71 -5.04
CA LYS A 126 21.01 -27.07 -5.58
C LYS A 126 21.67 -28.16 -4.76
N LYS A 127 22.77 -27.84 -4.08
CA LYS A 127 23.49 -28.76 -3.17
C LYS A 127 22.87 -28.82 -1.78
N ASP A 128 21.77 -28.09 -1.53
CA ASP A 128 21.15 -27.92 -0.21
C ASP A 128 22.19 -27.54 0.85
N ASP A 129 23.07 -26.61 0.49
CA ASP A 129 24.15 -26.14 1.36
C ASP A 129 23.55 -25.61 2.68
N PRO A 130 23.87 -26.20 3.85
CA PRO A 130 23.24 -25.84 5.11
C PRO A 130 23.50 -24.38 5.52
N ASP A 131 24.66 -23.84 5.17
CA ASP A 131 25.04 -22.47 5.50
C ASP A 131 24.27 -21.47 4.64
N PHE A 132 24.12 -21.76 3.34
CA PHE A 132 23.31 -20.97 2.42
C PHE A 132 21.82 -21.02 2.82
N THR A 133 21.29 -22.20 3.14
CA THR A 133 19.91 -22.34 3.63
C THR A 133 19.68 -21.58 4.94
N ARG A 134 20.63 -21.62 5.87
CA ARG A 134 20.58 -20.83 7.11
C ARG A 134 20.59 -19.33 6.85
N LEU A 135 21.43 -18.86 5.92
CA LEU A 135 21.50 -17.46 5.51
C LEU A 135 20.15 -16.98 4.94
N LEU A 136 19.56 -17.74 4.01
CA LEU A 136 18.25 -17.40 3.42
C LEU A 136 17.14 -17.37 4.48
N LYS A 137 17.13 -18.34 5.40
CA LYS A 137 16.17 -18.36 6.52
C LYS A 137 16.34 -17.14 7.43
N TYR A 138 17.57 -16.81 7.81
CA TYR A 138 17.86 -15.64 8.63
C TYR A 138 17.41 -14.35 7.96
N TYR A 139 17.70 -14.20 6.66
CA TYR A 139 17.24 -13.07 5.86
C TYR A 139 15.71 -12.98 5.83
N GLY A 140 15.03 -14.09 5.54
CA GLY A 140 13.57 -14.17 5.52
C GLY A 140 12.94 -13.77 6.85
N ILE A 141 13.45 -14.29 7.97
CA ILE A 141 12.98 -13.93 9.32
C ILE A 141 13.19 -12.44 9.59
N LYS A 142 14.37 -11.90 9.27
CA LYS A 142 14.67 -10.47 9.43
C LYS A 142 13.69 -9.61 8.65
N LYS A 143 13.33 -10.01 7.43
CA LYS A 143 12.36 -9.30 6.57
C LYS A 143 10.94 -9.39 7.08
N VAL A 144 10.49 -10.56 7.51
CA VAL A 144 9.18 -10.72 8.16
C VAL A 144 9.08 -9.82 9.40
N ASN A 145 10.13 -9.79 10.23
CA ASN A 145 10.17 -8.94 11.42
C ASN A 145 10.15 -7.45 11.06
N GLN A 146 10.82 -7.05 9.97
CA GLN A 146 10.73 -5.69 9.45
C GLN A 146 9.29 -5.36 9.04
N PHE A 147 8.67 -6.18 8.18
CA PHE A 147 7.28 -5.96 7.76
C PHE A 147 6.31 -5.93 8.93
N LYS A 148 6.47 -6.79 9.95
CA LYS A 148 5.63 -6.76 11.16
C LYS A 148 5.74 -5.45 11.93
N ARG A 149 6.96 -4.91 12.12
CA ARG A 149 7.15 -3.62 12.79
C ARG A 149 6.50 -2.48 12.00
N GLU A 150 6.71 -2.47 10.69
CA GLU A 150 6.14 -1.45 9.81
C GLU A 150 4.61 -1.55 9.78
N PHE A 151 4.08 -2.76 9.73
CA PHE A 151 2.64 -3.01 9.82
C PHE A 151 2.01 -2.42 11.09
N HIS A 152 2.66 -2.64 12.24
CA HIS A 152 2.21 -2.09 13.52
C HIS A 152 2.35 -0.57 13.60
N TRP A 153 3.33 0.01 12.91
CA TRP A 153 3.42 1.47 12.79
C TRP A 153 2.25 2.02 11.95
N PHE A 154 1.97 1.42 10.80
CA PHE A 154 0.89 1.84 9.91
C PHE A 154 -0.50 1.71 10.55
N SER A 155 -0.70 0.75 11.46
CA SER A 155 -1.98 0.62 12.19
C SER A 155 -2.27 1.80 13.12
N LYS A 156 -1.27 2.62 13.46
CA LYS A 156 -1.41 3.80 14.33
C LYS A 156 -1.51 5.12 13.56
N VAL A 157 -1.48 5.08 12.22
CA VAL A 157 -1.44 6.29 11.38
C VAL A 157 -2.66 7.18 11.57
N ASP A 158 -3.84 6.63 11.87
CA ASP A 158 -5.01 7.48 12.10
C ASP A 158 -4.87 8.34 13.35
N LYS A 159 -4.38 7.76 14.46
CA LYS A 159 -4.09 8.49 15.69
C LYS A 159 -3.01 9.54 15.44
N LEU A 160 -1.96 9.18 14.71
CA LEU A 160 -0.91 10.12 14.33
C LEU A 160 -1.44 11.32 13.53
N ARG A 161 -2.34 11.07 12.56
CA ARG A 161 -3.02 12.13 11.79
C ARG A 161 -3.89 13.02 12.67
N GLN A 162 -4.65 12.43 13.60
CA GLN A 162 -5.52 13.19 14.49
C GLN A 162 -4.69 14.08 15.42
N ASN A 163 -3.66 13.51 16.06
CA ASN A 163 -2.76 14.24 16.96
C ASN A 163 -2.06 15.42 16.29
N GLY A 164 -1.77 15.32 14.98
CA GLY A 164 -1.13 16.41 14.25
C GLY A 164 -2.07 17.52 13.78
N PHE A 165 -3.39 17.37 13.91
CA PHE A 165 -4.37 18.43 13.60
C PHE A 165 -5.12 18.96 14.82
N TYR A 166 -5.36 18.10 15.79
CA TYR A 166 -6.26 18.38 16.90
C TYR A 166 -5.51 18.26 18.21
N SER A 167 -5.82 19.17 19.13
CA SER A 167 -5.51 18.96 20.54
C SER A 167 -6.60 18.09 21.16
N ASP A 168 -6.21 17.09 21.92
CA ASP A 168 -7.13 16.15 22.58
C ASP A 168 -6.73 15.94 24.05
N TYR A 169 -7.64 15.42 24.86
CA TYR A 169 -7.40 15.12 26.27
C TYR A 169 -7.73 13.66 26.58
N ASP A 170 -6.71 12.80 26.47
CA ASP A 170 -6.77 11.36 26.71
C ASP A 170 -5.81 11.01 27.85
N GLU A 171 -6.30 11.06 29.09
CA GLU A 171 -5.55 11.04 30.37
C GLU A 171 -4.60 12.25 30.59
N PHE A 172 -4.02 12.78 29.52
CA PHE A 172 -3.21 13.99 29.47
C PHE A 172 -3.55 14.81 28.22
N LEU A 173 -3.22 16.10 28.26
CA LEU A 173 -3.35 16.98 27.09
C LEU A 173 -2.33 16.57 26.03
N ILE A 174 -2.82 16.24 24.84
CA ILE A 174 -2.02 15.98 23.64
C ILE A 174 -2.23 17.16 22.70
N VAL A 175 -1.15 17.77 22.23
CA VAL A 175 -1.18 18.86 21.26
C VAL A 175 -0.30 18.55 20.04
N PRO A 176 -0.59 19.12 18.86
CA PRO A 176 0.23 18.87 17.67
C PRO A 176 1.72 19.16 17.82
N SER A 177 2.09 20.10 18.70
CA SER A 177 3.49 20.44 19.02
C SER A 177 4.24 19.34 19.79
N ASP A 178 3.55 18.32 20.30
CA ASP A 178 4.18 17.17 20.95
C ASP A 178 4.84 16.23 19.93
N LEU A 179 4.46 16.33 18.64
CA LEU A 179 5.10 15.58 17.56
C LEU A 179 6.43 16.21 17.18
N THR A 180 7.47 15.39 17.18
CA THR A 180 8.86 15.83 17.06
C THR A 180 9.36 15.80 15.61
N LEU A 181 10.54 16.37 15.38
CA LEU A 181 11.28 16.21 14.12
C LEU A 181 11.57 14.73 13.80
N GLU A 182 11.80 13.90 14.82
CA GLU A 182 12.02 12.47 14.66
C GLU A 182 10.75 11.76 14.13
N ASP A 183 9.59 12.07 14.72
CA ASP A 183 8.29 11.59 14.24
C ASP A 183 8.05 11.98 12.78
N TYR A 184 8.35 13.24 12.44
CA TYR A 184 8.25 13.75 11.08
C TYR A 184 9.16 12.96 10.12
N ASN A 185 10.42 12.75 10.48
CA ASN A 185 11.36 12.02 9.63
C ASN A 185 10.92 10.57 9.40
N HIS A 186 10.43 9.90 10.45
CA HIS A 186 9.88 8.56 10.36
C HIS A 186 8.64 8.47 9.48
N ALA A 187 7.73 9.44 9.58
CA ALA A 187 6.56 9.50 8.71
C ALA A 187 6.98 9.78 7.25
N ARG A 188 7.86 10.76 7.05
CA ARG A 188 8.35 11.16 5.72
C ARG A 188 8.98 10.01 4.97
N GLU A 189 9.87 9.25 5.60
CA GLU A 189 10.54 8.09 4.98
C GLU A 189 9.52 7.06 4.44
N ARG A 190 8.49 6.77 5.23
CA ARG A 190 7.48 5.76 4.89
C ARG A 190 6.57 6.25 3.77
N PHE A 191 6.05 7.47 3.92
CA PHE A 191 5.14 8.03 2.94
C PHE A 191 5.84 8.42 1.64
N SER A 192 7.11 8.85 1.67
CA SER A 192 7.86 9.13 0.44
C SER A 192 8.06 7.86 -0.36
N LYS A 193 8.43 6.75 0.30
CA LYS A 193 8.63 5.46 -0.38
C LYS A 193 7.33 4.93 -0.99
N ALA A 194 6.21 5.03 -0.26
CA ALA A 194 4.90 4.69 -0.84
C ALA A 194 4.54 5.60 -2.02
N LYS A 195 4.83 6.91 -1.89
CA LYS A 195 4.60 7.91 -2.93
C LYS A 195 5.39 7.61 -4.21
N ASP A 196 6.67 7.29 -4.08
CA ASP A 196 7.58 6.98 -5.19
C ASP A 196 7.08 5.77 -5.99
N ILE A 197 6.51 4.76 -5.33
CA ILE A 197 5.93 3.58 -5.99
C ILE A 197 4.70 3.97 -6.82
N CYS A 198 3.76 4.73 -6.23
CA CYS A 198 2.57 5.15 -6.93
C CYS A 198 2.89 6.07 -8.11
N ILE A 199 3.78 7.06 -7.92
CA ILE A 199 4.19 7.99 -8.98
C ILE A 199 4.98 7.27 -10.06
N GLY A 200 5.94 6.41 -9.69
CA GLY A 200 6.73 5.62 -10.62
C GLY A 200 5.85 4.76 -11.51
N LEU A 201 4.87 4.05 -10.93
CA LEU A 201 3.88 3.27 -11.69
C LEU A 201 3.12 4.14 -12.70
N ILE A 202 2.62 5.30 -12.28
CA ILE A 202 1.85 6.20 -13.14
C ILE A 202 2.73 6.77 -14.26
N ALA A 203 3.96 7.18 -13.94
CA ALA A 203 4.91 7.76 -14.88
C ALA A 203 5.30 6.75 -15.96
N SER A 204 5.70 5.52 -15.56
CA SER A 204 6.07 4.45 -16.50
C SER A 204 4.95 4.12 -17.49
N ILE A 205 3.68 4.23 -17.07
CA ILE A 205 2.52 4.04 -17.97
C ILE A 205 2.36 5.23 -18.93
N ARG A 206 2.53 6.47 -18.44
CA ARG A 206 2.32 7.69 -19.24
C ARG A 206 3.39 7.89 -20.30
N GLU A 207 4.62 7.48 -20.03
CA GLU A 207 5.74 7.55 -20.96
C GLU A 207 5.53 6.67 -22.22
N GLY A 208 4.51 5.82 -22.21
CA GLY A 208 4.05 5.12 -23.42
C GLY A 208 5.00 4.02 -23.89
N ASN A 209 5.82 3.47 -22.99
CA ASN A 209 6.70 2.35 -23.30
C ASN A 209 5.86 1.17 -23.86
N PRO A 210 6.10 0.72 -25.11
CA PRO A 210 5.33 -0.36 -25.73
C PRO A 210 5.37 -1.69 -24.96
N GLU A 211 6.51 -2.01 -24.33
CA GLU A 211 6.63 -3.21 -23.48
C GLU A 211 5.73 -3.11 -22.26
N PHE A 212 5.67 -1.91 -21.67
CA PHE A 212 4.82 -1.65 -20.51
C PHE A 212 3.33 -1.69 -20.88
N LYS A 213 2.96 -1.20 -22.08
CA LYS A 213 1.59 -1.32 -22.59
C LYS A 213 1.17 -2.79 -22.72
N ASN A 214 2.02 -3.63 -23.32
CA ASN A 214 1.77 -5.06 -23.43
C ASN A 214 1.65 -5.73 -22.05
N PHE A 215 2.52 -5.35 -21.10
CA PHE A 215 2.45 -5.83 -19.72
C PHE A 215 1.12 -5.46 -19.05
N ILE A 216 0.62 -4.23 -19.24
CA ILE A 216 -0.68 -3.80 -18.70
C ILE A 216 -1.83 -4.59 -19.32
N GLU A 217 -1.85 -4.77 -20.64
CA GLU A 217 -2.88 -5.54 -21.32
C GLU A 217 -2.90 -7.01 -20.86
N GLN A 218 -1.72 -7.63 -20.73
CA GLN A 218 -1.55 -8.97 -20.17
C GLN A 218 -2.03 -9.04 -18.72
N THR A 219 -1.63 -8.07 -17.89
CA THR A 219 -2.05 -8.00 -16.49
C THR A 219 -3.57 -7.86 -16.39
N MET A 220 -4.19 -7.01 -17.19
CA MET A 220 -5.65 -6.88 -17.24
C MET A 220 -6.34 -8.17 -17.67
N ASN A 221 -5.78 -8.89 -18.66
CA ASN A 221 -6.30 -10.17 -19.09
C ASN A 221 -6.18 -11.23 -17.99
N ASP A 222 -5.04 -11.29 -17.32
CA ASP A 222 -4.79 -12.15 -16.16
C ASP A 222 -5.76 -11.86 -15.02
N MET A 223 -6.04 -10.59 -14.76
CA MET A 223 -6.98 -10.19 -13.72
C MET A 223 -8.39 -10.74 -13.97
N LYS A 224 -8.80 -10.77 -15.24
CA LYS A 224 -10.09 -11.33 -15.68
C LYS A 224 -10.10 -12.86 -15.68
N THR A 225 -9.09 -13.46 -16.31
CA THR A 225 -9.08 -14.92 -16.61
C THR A 225 -8.64 -15.76 -15.43
N LYS A 226 -7.75 -15.25 -14.56
CA LYS A 226 -7.22 -15.98 -13.39
C LYS A 226 -7.98 -15.70 -12.11
N GLY A 227 -9.18 -15.10 -12.20
CA GLY A 227 -10.05 -14.83 -11.04
C GLY A 227 -9.47 -13.86 -10.02
N ARG A 228 -8.48 -13.02 -10.38
CA ARG A 228 -7.83 -12.10 -9.43
C ARG A 228 -8.77 -11.02 -8.93
N TYR A 229 -9.72 -10.56 -9.75
CA TYR A 229 -10.78 -9.66 -9.28
C TYR A 229 -11.57 -10.30 -8.13
N THR A 230 -11.98 -11.56 -8.27
CA THR A 230 -12.67 -12.30 -7.21
C THR A 230 -11.81 -12.42 -5.96
N SER A 231 -10.50 -12.67 -6.09
CA SER A 231 -9.59 -12.70 -4.94
C SER A 231 -9.54 -11.36 -4.21
N ILE A 232 -9.48 -10.24 -4.95
CA ILE A 232 -9.50 -8.89 -4.38
C ILE A 232 -10.84 -8.61 -3.70
N GLU A 233 -11.97 -8.96 -4.33
CA GLU A 233 -13.30 -8.81 -3.75
C GLU A 233 -13.44 -9.57 -2.42
N ASN A 234 -13.00 -10.83 -2.41
CA ASN A 234 -13.05 -11.66 -1.20
C ASN A 234 -12.18 -11.06 -0.08
N TRP A 235 -10.98 -10.59 -0.41
CA TRP A 235 -10.10 -9.93 0.55
C TRP A 235 -10.71 -8.63 1.08
N LEU A 236 -11.30 -7.79 0.22
CA LEU A 236 -11.94 -6.54 0.62
C LEU A 236 -13.19 -6.77 1.49
N GLU A 237 -14.02 -7.76 1.17
CA GLU A 237 -15.19 -8.11 1.99
C GLU A 237 -14.77 -8.73 3.34
N GLN A 238 -13.68 -9.51 3.38
CA GLN A 238 -13.09 -9.96 4.64
C GLN A 238 -12.61 -8.79 5.48
N LEU A 239 -11.91 -7.81 4.92
CA LEU A 239 -11.48 -6.63 5.68
C LEU A 239 -12.64 -5.80 6.22
N LYS A 240 -13.74 -5.70 5.46
CA LYS A 240 -14.94 -4.97 5.85
C LYS A 240 -15.65 -5.57 7.06
N SER A 241 -15.54 -6.88 7.29
CA SER A 241 -16.15 -7.53 8.45
C SER A 241 -15.47 -7.12 9.78
N TYR A 242 -14.22 -6.66 9.72
CA TYR A 242 -13.45 -6.13 10.85
C TYR A 242 -13.66 -4.63 11.02
N LYS A 243 -14.93 -4.25 11.19
CA LYS A 243 -15.55 -2.92 10.99
C LYS A 243 -14.82 -1.64 11.43
N ASN A 244 -13.68 -1.67 12.12
CA ASN A 244 -12.93 -0.47 12.50
C ASN A 244 -11.40 -0.59 12.36
N ASP A 245 -10.85 -1.78 12.11
CA ASP A 245 -9.40 -1.95 12.02
C ASP A 245 -9.01 -3.08 11.04
N PRO A 246 -8.69 -2.75 9.77
CA PRO A 246 -8.21 -3.74 8.81
C PRO A 246 -6.84 -4.32 9.19
N PHE A 247 -6.09 -3.66 10.09
CA PHE A 247 -4.83 -4.16 10.59
C PHE A 247 -5.02 -5.29 11.61
N ALA A 248 -6.11 -5.29 12.38
CA ALA A 248 -6.41 -6.36 13.34
C ALA A 248 -6.51 -7.75 12.67
N LEU A 249 -7.15 -7.85 11.50
CA LEU A 249 -7.25 -9.10 10.74
C LEU A 249 -5.87 -9.61 10.30
N THR A 250 -5.05 -8.73 9.75
CA THR A 250 -3.73 -9.12 9.23
C THR A 250 -2.76 -9.44 10.37
N LEU A 251 -2.85 -8.76 11.51
CA LEU A 251 -2.10 -9.12 12.72
C LEU A 251 -2.52 -10.49 13.27
N ALA A 252 -3.82 -10.82 13.25
CA ALA A 252 -4.29 -12.15 13.60
C ALA A 252 -3.70 -13.23 12.69
N TYR A 253 -3.66 -13.01 11.37
CA TYR A 253 -3.01 -13.90 10.41
C TYR A 253 -1.51 -14.08 10.67
N LEU A 254 -0.80 -12.98 10.93
CA LEU A 254 0.64 -12.96 11.17
C LEU A 254 1.05 -13.59 12.51
N SER A 255 0.10 -13.72 13.44
CA SER A 255 0.29 -14.30 14.77
C SER A 255 -0.07 -15.79 14.83
N ASN A 256 -0.95 -16.29 13.95
CA ASN A 256 -1.36 -17.69 13.95
C ASN A 256 -1.62 -18.25 12.53
N PRO A 257 -0.56 -18.59 11.76
CA PRO A 257 -0.67 -18.97 10.35
C PRO A 257 -1.38 -20.32 10.10
N HIS A 258 -1.52 -21.18 11.11
CA HIS A 258 -2.12 -22.52 10.97
C HIS A 258 -3.66 -22.55 11.08
N THR A 259 -4.28 -21.47 11.57
CA THR A 259 -5.71 -21.46 11.92
C THR A 259 -6.67 -21.31 10.74
N PHE A 260 -6.19 -21.01 9.52
CA PHE A 260 -7.05 -20.58 8.42
C PHE A 260 -7.08 -21.51 7.19
N GLN A 261 -6.42 -22.67 7.23
CA GLN A 261 -6.66 -23.70 6.21
C GLN A 261 -8.07 -24.33 6.30
N GLN A 262 -8.88 -23.98 7.31
CA GLN A 262 -10.20 -24.59 7.54
C GLN A 262 -11.41 -23.71 7.17
N THR A 263 -11.25 -22.45 6.76
CA THR A 263 -12.39 -21.52 6.51
C THR A 263 -12.61 -21.15 5.04
N THR A 264 -11.94 -21.83 4.10
CA THR A 264 -12.14 -21.63 2.65
C THR A 264 -13.32 -22.41 2.06
N VAL A 265 -14.07 -23.15 2.87
CA VAL A 265 -15.30 -23.82 2.44
C VAL A 265 -16.49 -22.92 2.83
N PRO A 266 -17.25 -22.36 1.87
CA PRO A 266 -18.51 -21.71 2.19
C PRO A 266 -19.43 -22.74 2.85
N PRO A 267 -20.24 -22.38 3.87
CA PRO A 267 -21.20 -23.31 4.43
C PRO A 267 -22.09 -23.82 3.30
N SER A 268 -22.11 -25.14 3.10
CA SER A 268 -23.04 -25.77 2.19
C SER A 268 -24.44 -25.35 2.60
N LYS A 269 -25.22 -24.84 1.64
CA LYS A 269 -26.65 -24.66 1.85
C LYS A 269 -27.21 -26.05 2.16
N GLN A 270 -27.55 -26.29 3.41
CA GLN A 270 -28.47 -27.37 3.76
C GLN A 270 -29.80 -27.02 3.09
N THR A 271 -30.14 -27.75 2.04
CA THR A 271 -31.53 -27.87 1.60
C THR A 271 -32.32 -28.57 2.69
N PRO A 272 -33.44 -28.00 3.15
CA PRO A 272 -34.32 -28.69 4.06
C PRO A 272 -35.09 -29.76 3.27
N ASP A 273 -34.98 -31.00 3.72
CA ASP A 273 -36.02 -32.04 3.57
C ASP A 273 -36.78 -32.13 4.89
#